data_AF-A0A2G2EJD6-F1
#
_entry.id   AF-A0A2G2EJD6-F1
#
_cell.length_a   1.000
_cell.length_b   1.000
_cell.length_c   1.000
_cell.angle_alpha   90.00
_cell.angle_beta   90.00
_cell.angle_gamma   90.00
#
_symmetry.space_group_name_H-M   'P 1'
#
loop_
_entity.id
_entity.type
_entity.pdbx_description
1 polymer ?
#
loop_
_entity_poly.entity_id
_entity_poly.type
_entity_poly.pdbx_seq_one_letter_code
_entity_poly.pdbx_strand_id
1 'polypeptide(L)'
;MKNISYLIAVFLFSAMNSFGQTTTFTIPTPVGSPGIGYQSLSGCKGTGIVLDDGVSTNTSDASAIWCNSHTIDLSQSFETRFNMRFGNVGAGAADGITFTLQREGLGALEATGTGGRLGVSSNWLTGIDTSVIIEFDIFDNSTAQGDIAQNHVAISYNGNIQNPIVPASAITLSNNIWHGVRIHWDACANQLTVWLDDVVVSTLNADLVEDVFGGNPEDVIFGFTSASASSNTSHQICFVDHTATPCLCDEIPNPTMNLFSPVNCGGLDGTCCIGAEVETNSSVSGSLIVDWGDGHTSTTNTHTYSNSGSYGVTAYVQYHLLSDPSNCCIKEVQAMAIVECGKGKGKSSEKSLNALPEDKEVTVYPNPIEAGSTLTLDHTEKLVESTFSVFDINGKEIINVSHDPSSTLIEIQIPLNLDEGIYFLKDSKDQFNPIKFSVRK
;
A
#
# COMPACT_ATOMS: atom_id res chain seq x y z
N MET A 1 -28.68 -60.09 -56.13
CA MET A 1 -28.37 -60.16 -54.69
C MET A 1 -26.87 -59.93 -54.48
N LYS A 2 -26.51 -58.80 -53.87
CA LYS A 2 -25.30 -58.57 -53.04
C LYS A 2 -25.31 -57.09 -52.65
N ASN A 3 -26.04 -56.76 -51.59
CA ASN A 3 -25.97 -55.42 -50.99
C ASN A 3 -24.66 -55.34 -50.21
N ILE A 4 -23.83 -54.35 -50.51
CA ILE A 4 -22.62 -54.05 -49.75
C ILE A 4 -23.01 -53.03 -48.69
N SER A 5 -23.13 -53.49 -47.45
CA SER A 5 -23.38 -52.61 -46.29
C SER A 5 -22.07 -51.97 -45.86
N TYR A 6 -21.94 -50.66 -45.99
CA TYR A 6 -20.86 -49.90 -45.36
C TYR A 6 -21.19 -49.72 -43.88
N LEU A 7 -20.33 -50.27 -43.01
CA LEU A 7 -20.42 -50.07 -41.57
C LEU A 7 -19.75 -48.73 -41.23
N ILE A 8 -20.54 -47.65 -41.10
CA ILE A 8 -20.02 -46.37 -40.62
C ILE A 8 -19.84 -46.46 -39.11
N ALA A 9 -18.59 -46.59 -38.67
CA ALA A 9 -18.23 -46.48 -37.26
C ALA A 9 -18.33 -44.99 -36.84
N VAL A 10 -19.47 -44.62 -36.26
CA VAL A 10 -19.63 -43.31 -35.60
C VAL A 10 -18.90 -43.36 -34.27
N PHE A 11 -17.68 -42.81 -34.25
CA PHE A 11 -17.00 -42.49 -33.00
C PHE A 11 -17.74 -41.33 -32.33
N LEU A 12 -18.51 -41.63 -31.29
CA LEU A 12 -18.97 -40.61 -30.35
C LEU A 12 -17.76 -40.12 -29.55
N PHE A 13 -17.17 -39.00 -30.00
CA PHE A 13 -16.42 -38.14 -29.10
C PHE A 13 -17.41 -37.55 -28.09
N SER A 14 -17.42 -38.08 -26.87
CA SER A 14 -17.91 -37.32 -25.73
C SER A 14 -16.92 -36.20 -25.47
N ALA A 15 -17.33 -34.95 -25.70
CA ALA A 15 -16.61 -33.81 -25.18
C ALA A 15 -16.67 -33.88 -23.65
N MET A 16 -15.54 -34.23 -23.02
CA MET A 16 -15.35 -33.97 -21.59
C MET A 16 -15.22 -32.46 -21.46
N ASN A 17 -16.30 -31.80 -21.06
CA ASN A 17 -16.27 -30.37 -20.77
C ASN A 17 -15.45 -30.17 -19.48
N SER A 18 -14.18 -29.81 -19.61
CA SER A 18 -13.35 -29.36 -18.49
C SER A 18 -13.93 -28.08 -17.91
N PHE A 19 -14.41 -28.13 -16.66
CA PHE A 19 -14.86 -26.95 -15.92
C PHE A 19 -13.67 -26.24 -15.29
N GLY A 20 -13.01 -25.39 -16.09
CA GLY A 20 -12.08 -24.39 -15.57
C GLY A 20 -12.82 -23.10 -15.24
N GLN A 21 -12.65 -22.58 -14.01
CA GLN A 21 -13.22 -21.29 -13.62
C GLN A 21 -12.14 -20.28 -13.24
N THR A 22 -11.88 -19.31 -14.11
CA THR A 22 -11.06 -18.14 -13.80
C THR A 22 -11.96 -17.00 -13.30
N THR A 23 -11.55 -16.39 -12.18
CA THR A 23 -12.21 -15.23 -11.56
C THR A 23 -11.17 -14.16 -11.23
N THR A 24 -11.61 -13.01 -10.72
CA THR A 24 -10.70 -11.97 -10.24
C THR A 24 -11.16 -11.41 -8.90
N PHE A 25 -10.21 -10.89 -8.12
CA PHE A 25 -10.47 -10.15 -6.90
C PHE A 25 -9.78 -8.79 -6.90
N THR A 26 -10.28 -7.91 -6.06
CA THR A 26 -9.77 -6.54 -5.86
C THR A 26 -9.23 -6.46 -4.43
N ILE A 27 -7.99 -6.02 -4.23
CA ILE A 27 -7.50 -5.67 -2.90
C ILE A 27 -8.44 -4.60 -2.31
N PRO A 28 -8.99 -4.79 -1.09
CA PRO A 28 -9.83 -3.78 -0.46
C PRO A 28 -9.05 -2.48 -0.23
N THR A 29 -9.49 -1.38 -0.82
CA THR A 29 -9.04 -0.06 -0.38
C THR A 29 -9.67 0.25 0.99
N PRO A 30 -9.00 1.01 1.88
CA PRO A 30 -9.56 1.42 3.17
C PRO A 30 -10.65 2.51 3.05
N VAL A 31 -11.48 2.49 2.00
CA VAL A 31 -12.68 3.34 1.84
C VAL A 31 -13.79 2.57 1.13
N GLY A 32 -14.93 2.38 1.81
CA GLY A 32 -16.26 2.22 1.21
C GLY A 32 -16.47 1.09 0.19
N SER A 33 -17.02 -0.04 0.66
CA SER A 33 -17.57 -1.13 -0.18
C SER A 33 -18.52 -0.59 -1.27
N PRO A 34 -18.50 -1.15 -2.51
CA PRO A 34 -19.45 -2.25 -2.75
C PRO A 34 -19.02 -3.35 -3.76
N GLY A 35 -19.37 -4.60 -3.43
CA GLY A 35 -20.08 -5.47 -4.37
C GLY A 35 -19.32 -6.46 -5.27
N ILE A 36 -18.91 -7.61 -4.71
CA ILE A 36 -19.30 -8.96 -5.20
C ILE A 36 -19.70 -9.78 -3.95
N GLY A 37 -20.46 -10.88 -4.10
CA GLY A 37 -21.04 -11.65 -3.00
C GLY A 37 -20.05 -12.43 -2.13
N TYR A 38 -19.25 -11.75 -1.31
CA TYR A 38 -18.41 -12.37 -0.28
C TYR A 38 -19.27 -12.96 0.84
N GLN A 39 -19.29 -14.29 0.98
CA GLN A 39 -19.76 -14.90 2.21
C GLN A 39 -18.63 -14.83 3.26
N SER A 40 -18.93 -14.25 4.42
CA SER A 40 -18.03 -14.28 5.57
C SER A 40 -17.83 -15.74 6.00
N LEU A 41 -16.68 -16.32 5.65
CA LEU A 41 -16.33 -17.67 6.05
C LEU A 41 -16.03 -17.67 7.56
N SER A 42 -16.60 -18.62 8.31
CA SER A 42 -16.43 -18.68 9.76
C SER A 42 -14.94 -18.77 10.13
N GLY A 43 -14.43 -17.80 10.89
CA GLY A 43 -13.02 -17.67 11.26
C GLY A 43 -12.19 -16.73 10.37
N CYS A 44 -12.68 -16.33 9.20
CA CYS A 44 -12.00 -15.38 8.33
C CYS A 44 -12.13 -13.92 8.85
N LYS A 45 -11.01 -13.19 8.89
CA LYS A 45 -10.93 -11.77 9.26
C LYS A 45 -10.80 -10.80 8.07
N GLY A 46 -10.66 -11.33 6.86
CA GLY A 46 -10.48 -10.57 5.62
C GLY A 46 -11.48 -10.97 4.54
N THR A 47 -11.05 -10.92 3.28
CA THR A 47 -11.88 -11.25 2.11
C THR A 47 -11.94 -12.77 1.92
N GLY A 48 -13.03 -13.39 2.37
CA GLY A 48 -13.28 -14.83 2.22
C GLY A 48 -13.61 -15.22 0.78
N ILE A 49 -12.84 -16.17 0.23
CA ILE A 49 -12.97 -16.70 -1.13
C ILE A 49 -12.95 -18.23 -1.05
N VAL A 50 -13.81 -18.87 -1.85
CA VAL A 50 -13.84 -20.32 -2.01
C VAL A 50 -13.34 -20.62 -3.42
N LEU A 51 -12.21 -21.33 -3.50
CA LEU A 51 -11.62 -21.79 -4.75
C LEU A 51 -12.20 -23.15 -5.17
N ASP A 52 -12.60 -23.96 -4.20
CA ASP A 52 -13.30 -25.23 -4.39
C ASP A 52 -14.34 -25.43 -3.26
N ASP A 53 -15.57 -25.82 -3.59
CA ASP A 53 -16.62 -26.05 -2.60
C ASP A 53 -16.67 -27.50 -2.06
N GLY A 54 -15.92 -28.42 -2.67
CA GLY A 54 -15.87 -29.84 -2.31
C GLY A 54 -17.15 -30.61 -2.64
N VAL A 55 -17.99 -30.11 -3.55
CA VAL A 55 -19.28 -30.71 -3.94
C VAL A 55 -19.24 -31.33 -5.34
N SER A 56 -18.41 -30.79 -6.25
CA SER A 56 -18.21 -31.39 -7.56
C SER A 56 -17.33 -32.65 -7.47
N THR A 57 -17.55 -33.58 -8.39
CA THR A 57 -16.83 -34.86 -8.45
C THR A 57 -16.23 -35.10 -9.84
N ASN A 58 -15.95 -34.01 -10.59
CA ASN A 58 -15.42 -34.13 -11.94
C ASN A 58 -13.90 -34.16 -11.86
N THR A 59 -13.26 -35.04 -12.63
CA THR A 59 -11.82 -35.33 -12.52
C THR A 59 -10.87 -34.19 -12.94
N SER A 60 -11.36 -32.97 -13.12
CA SER A 60 -10.61 -31.80 -13.61
C SER A 60 -11.25 -30.48 -13.16
N ASP A 61 -11.81 -30.42 -11.95
CA ASP A 61 -12.27 -29.16 -11.37
C ASP A 61 -11.04 -28.34 -10.94
N ALA A 62 -10.80 -27.23 -11.65
CA ALA A 62 -9.67 -26.33 -11.44
C ALA A 62 -10.11 -24.87 -11.51
N SER A 63 -9.60 -24.05 -10.60
CA SER A 63 -9.97 -22.64 -10.48
C SER A 63 -8.76 -21.73 -10.32
N ALA A 64 -8.93 -20.48 -10.73
CA ALA A 64 -7.96 -19.41 -10.52
C ALA A 64 -8.67 -18.12 -10.09
N ILE A 65 -8.02 -17.34 -9.24
CA ILE A 65 -8.45 -15.98 -8.89
C ILE A 65 -7.25 -15.03 -8.88
N TRP A 66 -7.28 -14.06 -9.80
CA TRP A 66 -6.18 -13.10 -10.00
C TRP A 66 -6.52 -11.72 -9.45
N CYS A 67 -5.54 -11.02 -8.89
CA CYS A 67 -5.69 -9.62 -8.50
C CYS A 67 -5.91 -8.77 -9.76
N ASN A 68 -7.02 -8.03 -9.83
CA ASN A 68 -7.36 -7.17 -10.98
C ASN A 68 -7.16 -5.68 -10.73
N SER A 69 -6.82 -5.28 -9.50
CA SER A 69 -6.69 -3.87 -9.12
C SER A 69 -5.25 -3.39 -8.98
N HIS A 70 -4.29 -4.30 -8.78
CA HIS A 70 -2.88 -3.99 -8.63
C HIS A 70 -2.02 -5.14 -9.18
N THR A 71 -0.90 -4.78 -9.81
CA THR A 71 0.23 -5.66 -10.13
C THR A 71 1.35 -5.46 -9.12
N ILE A 72 2.32 -6.39 -9.10
CA ILE A 72 3.55 -6.30 -8.33
C ILE A 72 4.67 -5.74 -9.22
N ASP A 73 5.47 -4.85 -8.62
CA ASP A 73 6.77 -4.44 -9.11
C ASP A 73 7.84 -5.11 -8.24
N LEU A 74 8.60 -6.04 -8.83
CA LEU A 74 9.62 -6.83 -8.14
C LEU A 74 10.91 -6.07 -7.81
N SER A 75 11.07 -4.81 -8.27
CA SER A 75 12.13 -3.93 -7.76
C SER A 75 11.85 -3.45 -6.34
N GLN A 76 10.60 -3.59 -5.88
CA GLN A 76 10.16 -3.29 -4.53
C GLN A 76 9.97 -4.57 -3.73
N SER A 77 10.27 -4.51 -2.44
CA SER A 77 9.92 -5.58 -1.50
C SER A 77 8.40 -5.61 -1.32
N PHE A 78 7.80 -6.78 -1.24
CA PHE A 78 6.36 -6.92 -0.97
C PHE A 78 6.08 -7.94 0.13
N GLU A 79 4.93 -7.82 0.77
CA GLU A 79 4.38 -8.84 1.64
C GLU A 79 2.89 -9.06 1.34
N THR A 80 2.52 -10.32 1.07
CA THR A 80 1.12 -10.74 0.95
C THR A 80 0.74 -11.59 2.15
N ARG A 81 -0.37 -11.26 2.81
CA ARG A 81 -0.94 -12.06 3.91
C ARG A 81 -2.30 -12.61 3.53
N PHE A 82 -2.49 -13.89 3.79
CA PHE A 82 -3.79 -14.56 3.67
C PHE A 82 -3.89 -15.68 4.70
N ASN A 83 -5.10 -16.12 4.99
CA ASN A 83 -5.29 -17.39 5.69
C ASN A 83 -5.79 -18.43 4.69
N MET A 84 -5.40 -19.69 4.85
CA MET A 84 -5.94 -20.81 4.06
C MET A 84 -6.63 -21.83 4.95
N ARG A 85 -7.55 -22.60 4.38
CA ARG A 85 -8.20 -23.72 5.04
C ARG A 85 -8.67 -24.76 4.03
N PHE A 86 -8.36 -26.02 4.31
CA PHE A 86 -8.90 -27.18 3.61
C PHE A 86 -10.05 -27.76 4.46
N GLY A 87 -11.28 -27.72 3.94
CA GLY A 87 -12.46 -28.30 4.58
C GLY A 87 -12.69 -29.75 4.18
N ASN A 88 -13.47 -30.51 4.96
CA ASN A 88 -13.81 -31.91 4.67
C ASN A 88 -12.62 -32.88 4.52
N VAL A 89 -11.55 -32.68 5.29
CA VAL A 89 -10.26 -33.40 5.27
C VAL A 89 -10.31 -34.90 5.65
N GLY A 90 -11.06 -35.68 4.87
CA GLY A 90 -11.16 -37.13 5.01
C GLY A 90 -10.01 -37.90 4.36
N ALA A 91 -10.13 -39.22 4.30
CA ALA A 91 -9.20 -40.04 3.52
C ALA A 91 -9.39 -39.74 2.01
N GLY A 92 -8.32 -39.34 1.33
CA GLY A 92 -8.39 -38.84 -0.05
C GLY A 92 -8.70 -37.35 -0.18
N ALA A 93 -8.46 -36.56 0.88
CA ALA A 93 -8.45 -35.11 0.77
C ALA A 93 -7.35 -34.65 -0.21
N ALA A 94 -7.70 -33.84 -1.20
CA ALA A 94 -6.85 -33.48 -2.32
C ALA A 94 -7.37 -32.22 -3.05
N ASP A 95 -6.57 -31.53 -3.85
CA ASP A 95 -5.12 -31.73 -4.06
C ASP A 95 -4.32 -30.59 -3.41
N GLY A 96 -4.65 -29.32 -3.67
CA GLY A 96 -3.98 -28.19 -3.01
C GLY A 96 -4.42 -26.80 -3.47
N ILE A 97 -3.72 -25.78 -2.97
CA ILE A 97 -3.85 -24.37 -3.35
C ILE A 97 -2.46 -23.83 -3.69
N THR A 98 -2.35 -22.95 -4.68
CA THR A 98 -1.12 -22.18 -4.93
C THR A 98 -1.29 -20.70 -4.54
N PHE A 99 -0.18 -20.05 -4.22
CA PHE A 99 0.00 -18.62 -4.46
C PHE A 99 0.95 -18.47 -5.66
N THR A 100 0.53 -17.76 -6.71
CA THR A 100 1.28 -17.66 -7.96
C THR A 100 1.50 -16.22 -8.37
N LEU A 101 2.73 -15.92 -8.79
CA LEU A 101 3.13 -14.73 -9.53
C LEU A 101 3.23 -15.10 -11.02
N GLN A 102 2.64 -14.35 -11.94
CA GLN A 102 2.62 -14.70 -13.38
C GLN A 102 2.46 -13.50 -14.32
N ARG A 103 2.67 -13.74 -15.63
CA ARG A 103 2.50 -12.74 -16.71
C ARG A 103 1.61 -13.16 -17.90
N GLU A 104 0.93 -14.30 -17.82
CA GLU A 104 -0.05 -14.72 -18.85
C GLU A 104 -1.33 -13.87 -18.87
N GLY A 105 -1.65 -13.20 -17.75
CA GLY A 105 -2.82 -12.33 -17.64
C GLY A 105 -3.90 -12.85 -16.69
N LEU A 106 -4.98 -12.07 -16.53
CA LEU A 106 -6.12 -12.40 -15.67
C LEU A 106 -6.95 -13.61 -16.14
N GLY A 107 -6.58 -14.24 -17.26
CA GLY A 107 -7.21 -15.45 -17.79
C GLY A 107 -6.46 -16.75 -17.45
N ALA A 108 -5.23 -16.68 -16.92
CA ALA A 108 -4.34 -17.82 -16.74
C ALA A 108 -4.97 -18.93 -15.87
N LEU A 109 -5.05 -20.14 -16.41
CA LEU A 109 -5.54 -21.35 -15.73
C LEU A 109 -5.30 -22.59 -16.61
N GLU A 110 -4.55 -23.56 -16.11
CA GLU A 110 -4.33 -24.85 -16.77
C GLU A 110 -5.47 -25.85 -16.51
N ALA A 111 -6.68 -25.49 -17.00
CA ALA A 111 -7.94 -26.20 -16.79
C ALA A 111 -8.00 -27.63 -17.38
N THR A 112 -6.96 -28.07 -18.10
CA THR A 112 -6.86 -29.44 -18.65
C THR A 112 -6.02 -30.39 -17.78
N GLY A 113 -5.53 -29.90 -16.65
CA GLY A 113 -4.75 -30.67 -15.68
C GLY A 113 -5.54 -31.72 -14.89
N THR A 114 -4.82 -32.66 -14.28
CA THR A 114 -5.30 -33.44 -13.15
C THR A 114 -5.32 -32.58 -11.88
N GLY A 115 -6.04 -33.00 -10.83
CA GLY A 115 -6.13 -32.30 -9.54
C GLY A 115 -4.77 -31.81 -9.02
N GLY A 116 -3.81 -32.71 -8.82
CA GLY A 116 -2.43 -32.39 -8.42
C GLY A 116 -1.62 -31.49 -9.34
N ARG A 117 -2.17 -30.98 -10.45
CA ARG A 117 -1.55 -29.87 -11.21
C ARG A 117 -2.02 -28.50 -10.77
N LEU A 118 -2.91 -28.43 -9.78
CA LEU A 118 -3.38 -27.26 -9.04
C LEU A 118 -3.86 -26.08 -9.91
N GLY A 119 -4.20 -26.32 -11.18
CA GLY A 119 -4.51 -25.27 -12.16
C GLY A 119 -3.31 -24.47 -12.67
N VAL A 120 -2.07 -24.82 -12.32
CA VAL A 120 -0.83 -24.15 -12.79
C VAL A 120 -0.05 -24.92 -13.86
N SER A 121 -0.26 -26.23 -13.99
CA SER A 121 0.54 -27.08 -14.88
C SER A 121 -0.30 -27.80 -15.94
N SER A 122 0.13 -27.72 -17.20
CA SER A 122 -0.48 -28.42 -18.33
C SER A 122 -0.09 -29.91 -18.38
N ASN A 123 1.13 -30.25 -17.89
CA ASN A 123 1.72 -31.58 -18.09
C ASN A 123 2.75 -32.01 -17.01
N TRP A 124 2.74 -31.39 -15.83
CA TRP A 124 3.71 -31.51 -14.72
C TRP A 124 5.07 -30.80 -14.95
N LEU A 125 5.49 -30.59 -16.19
CA LEU A 125 6.78 -29.98 -16.56
C LEU A 125 6.66 -28.55 -17.09
N THR A 126 5.49 -28.15 -17.57
CA THR A 126 5.19 -26.82 -18.11
C THR A 126 3.73 -26.44 -17.84
N GLY A 127 3.45 -25.15 -17.75
CA GLY A 127 2.10 -24.59 -17.62
C GLY A 127 2.17 -23.08 -17.67
N ILE A 128 1.56 -22.40 -16.71
CA ILE A 128 1.53 -20.94 -16.63
C ILE A 128 2.96 -20.39 -16.71
N ASP A 129 3.28 -19.68 -17.80
CA ASP A 129 4.62 -19.17 -18.12
C ASP A 129 4.53 -17.74 -18.66
N THR A 130 5.26 -16.76 -18.13
CA THR A 130 6.26 -16.81 -17.05
C THR A 130 5.63 -16.80 -15.66
N SER A 131 6.10 -17.62 -14.71
CA SER A 131 5.57 -17.68 -13.34
C SER A 131 6.54 -18.14 -12.23
N VAL A 132 6.25 -17.70 -11.00
CA VAL A 132 6.72 -18.30 -9.75
C VAL A 132 5.50 -18.85 -9.01
N ILE A 133 5.54 -20.12 -8.65
CA ILE A 133 4.43 -20.86 -8.03
C ILE A 133 4.87 -21.32 -6.65
N ILE A 134 4.11 -20.98 -5.63
CA ILE A 134 4.25 -21.48 -4.26
C ILE A 134 3.07 -22.40 -4.01
N GLU A 135 3.30 -23.71 -4.01
CA GLU A 135 2.25 -24.71 -3.80
C GLU A 135 2.09 -25.06 -2.32
N PHE A 136 0.84 -25.31 -1.91
CA PHE A 136 0.47 -25.82 -0.60
C PHE A 136 -0.37 -27.07 -0.82
N ASP A 137 0.33 -28.20 -0.85
CA ASP A 137 -0.23 -29.48 -1.24
C ASP A 137 -0.70 -30.29 -0.01
N ILE A 138 -1.76 -31.06 -0.20
CA ILE A 138 -2.39 -31.90 0.81
C ILE A 138 -2.55 -33.36 0.38
N PHE A 139 -2.03 -33.75 -0.79
CA PHE A 139 -2.17 -35.06 -1.40
C PHE A 139 -0.80 -35.67 -1.76
N ASP A 140 -0.77 -36.98 -2.04
CA ASP A 140 0.42 -37.73 -2.47
C ASP A 140 0.20 -38.24 -3.90
N ASN A 141 0.62 -37.43 -4.88
CA ASN A 141 0.75 -37.80 -6.29
C ASN A 141 1.99 -38.68 -6.56
N SER A 142 2.79 -39.00 -5.54
CA SER A 142 4.00 -39.84 -5.54
C SER A 142 5.28 -39.20 -6.06
N THR A 143 6.42 -39.71 -5.59
CA THR A 143 7.78 -39.26 -5.96
C THR A 143 8.07 -39.30 -7.48
N ALA A 144 7.28 -40.02 -8.28
CA ALA A 144 7.43 -39.98 -9.75
C ALA A 144 6.98 -38.65 -10.36
N GLN A 145 6.17 -37.87 -9.64
CA GLN A 145 5.66 -36.55 -9.97
C GLN A 145 6.46 -35.42 -9.29
N GLY A 146 7.54 -35.72 -8.56
CA GLY A 146 8.33 -34.75 -7.79
C GLY A 146 7.90 -34.61 -6.32
N ASP A 147 6.86 -35.32 -5.93
CA ASP A 147 6.10 -35.16 -4.69
C ASP A 147 6.63 -35.98 -3.50
N ILE A 148 6.20 -35.66 -2.27
CA ILE A 148 6.44 -36.39 -1.02
C ILE A 148 5.11 -36.77 -0.33
N ALA A 149 5.10 -37.90 0.39
CA ALA A 149 3.88 -38.44 1.02
C ALA A 149 3.29 -37.63 2.19
N GLN A 150 3.80 -36.42 2.45
CA GLN A 150 3.31 -35.50 3.47
C GLN A 150 2.78 -34.25 2.79
N ASN A 151 1.75 -33.63 3.38
CA ASN A 151 1.41 -32.24 3.10
C ASN A 151 2.68 -31.39 3.06
N HIS A 152 2.86 -30.59 2.03
CA HIS A 152 4.12 -29.89 1.82
C HIS A 152 3.93 -28.50 1.19
N VAL A 153 4.99 -27.71 1.26
CA VAL A 153 5.18 -26.51 0.46
C VAL A 153 6.40 -26.68 -0.42
N ALA A 154 6.29 -26.32 -1.69
CA ALA A 154 7.43 -26.20 -2.60
C ALA A 154 7.35 -24.87 -3.37
N ILE A 155 8.44 -24.51 -4.05
CA ILE A 155 8.45 -23.37 -4.97
C ILE A 155 8.93 -23.85 -6.34
N SER A 156 8.17 -23.53 -7.37
CA SER A 156 8.34 -24.00 -8.75
C SER A 156 8.29 -22.82 -9.72
N TYR A 157 8.95 -22.94 -10.88
CA TYR A 157 8.89 -21.93 -11.95
C TYR A 157 8.11 -22.45 -13.17
N ASN A 158 7.40 -21.56 -13.86
CA ASN A 158 6.85 -21.76 -15.21
C ASN A 158 6.00 -23.04 -15.37
N GLY A 159 5.22 -23.38 -14.33
CA GLY A 159 4.38 -24.59 -14.29
C GLY A 159 5.11 -25.93 -14.16
N ASN A 160 6.43 -25.94 -13.91
CA ASN A 160 7.26 -27.14 -13.72
C ASN A 160 7.23 -27.64 -12.26
N ILE A 161 6.04 -27.99 -11.78
CA ILE A 161 5.83 -28.49 -10.41
C ILE A 161 6.52 -29.84 -10.15
N GLN A 162 6.87 -30.60 -11.19
CA GLN A 162 7.64 -31.84 -11.03
C GLN A 162 9.13 -31.61 -10.67
N ASN A 163 9.66 -30.42 -10.92
CA ASN A 163 11.05 -30.08 -10.61
C ASN A 163 11.09 -28.73 -9.87
N PRO A 164 10.60 -28.67 -8.61
CA PRO A 164 10.58 -27.44 -7.83
C PRO A 164 11.99 -26.90 -7.60
N ILE A 165 12.16 -25.58 -7.72
CA ILE A 165 13.43 -24.87 -7.48
C ILE A 165 13.77 -24.82 -5.98
N VAL A 166 12.75 -24.79 -5.11
CA VAL A 166 12.88 -25.10 -3.68
C VAL A 166 12.11 -26.39 -3.40
N PRO A 167 12.80 -27.51 -3.09
CA PRO A 167 12.16 -28.81 -2.87
C PRO A 167 11.10 -28.82 -1.76
N ALA A 168 10.15 -29.74 -1.90
CA ALA A 168 9.05 -29.95 -0.97
C ALA A 168 9.49 -30.04 0.51
N SER A 169 8.92 -29.17 1.34
CA SER A 169 9.13 -29.07 2.79
C SER A 169 7.85 -29.47 3.52
N ALA A 170 7.92 -30.48 4.39
CA ALA A 170 6.75 -31.07 5.04
C ALA A 170 6.12 -30.15 6.09
N ILE A 171 4.80 -30.00 6.03
CA ILE A 171 3.96 -29.12 6.88
C ILE A 171 2.72 -29.87 7.38
N THR A 172 1.70 -29.16 7.90
CA THR A 172 0.43 -29.75 8.33
C THR A 172 -0.72 -28.83 7.96
N LEU A 173 -1.59 -29.27 7.04
CA LEU A 173 -2.71 -28.48 6.51
C LEU A 173 -4.06 -29.23 6.50
N SER A 174 -4.06 -30.57 6.43
CA SER A 174 -5.28 -31.41 6.36
C SER A 174 -6.00 -31.60 7.71
N ASN A 175 -6.34 -30.49 8.38
CA ASN A 175 -6.86 -30.49 9.76
C ASN A 175 -8.14 -29.64 9.96
N ASN A 176 -8.67 -29.02 8.89
CA ASN A 176 -9.90 -28.22 8.90
C ASN A 176 -9.86 -26.92 9.73
N ILE A 177 -8.67 -26.42 10.11
CA ILE A 177 -8.49 -25.10 10.73
C ILE A 177 -7.98 -24.07 9.71
N TRP A 178 -8.07 -22.79 10.09
CA TRP A 178 -7.44 -21.70 9.34
C TRP A 178 -5.97 -21.58 9.73
N HIS A 179 -5.10 -21.60 8.73
CA HIS A 179 -3.66 -21.37 8.86
C HIS A 179 -3.29 -19.99 8.34
N GLY A 180 -2.41 -19.29 9.05
CA GLY A 180 -1.90 -17.98 8.63
C GLY A 180 -0.73 -18.13 7.68
N VAL A 181 -0.78 -17.50 6.50
CA VAL A 181 0.29 -17.50 5.51
C VAL A 181 0.79 -16.08 5.25
N ARG A 182 2.11 -15.95 5.17
CA ARG A 182 2.82 -14.72 4.82
C ARG A 182 3.81 -15.06 3.71
N ILE A 183 3.74 -14.33 2.60
CA ILE A 183 4.71 -14.42 1.50
C ILE A 183 5.43 -13.08 1.44
N HIS A 184 6.74 -13.07 1.68
CA HIS A 184 7.57 -11.86 1.62
C HIS A 184 8.62 -11.99 0.53
N TRP A 185 8.67 -11.02 -0.37
CA TRP A 185 9.80 -10.78 -1.26
C TRP A 185 10.63 -9.62 -0.70
N ASP A 186 11.90 -9.89 -0.46
CA ASP A 186 12.93 -8.89 -0.19
C ASP A 186 13.72 -8.64 -1.47
N ALA A 187 13.44 -7.51 -2.13
CA ALA A 187 14.10 -7.10 -3.36
C ALA A 187 15.57 -6.68 -3.16
N CYS A 188 15.98 -6.37 -1.91
CA CYS A 188 17.37 -6.02 -1.60
C CYS A 188 18.24 -7.26 -1.39
N ALA A 189 17.68 -8.31 -0.81
CA ALA A 189 18.35 -9.59 -0.57
C ALA A 189 18.19 -10.58 -1.73
N ASN A 190 17.33 -10.29 -2.72
CA ASN A 190 16.86 -11.24 -3.72
C ASN A 190 16.33 -12.53 -3.07
N GLN A 191 15.44 -12.38 -2.09
CA GLN A 191 14.94 -13.47 -1.26
C GLN A 191 13.41 -13.50 -1.18
N LEU A 192 12.82 -14.63 -1.54
CA LEU A 192 11.39 -14.93 -1.34
C LEU A 192 11.25 -15.92 -0.17
N THR A 193 10.52 -15.53 0.87
CA THR A 193 10.30 -16.35 2.07
C THR A 193 8.81 -16.59 2.34
N VAL A 194 8.49 -17.80 2.77
CA VAL A 194 7.14 -18.29 3.06
C VAL A 194 7.04 -18.68 4.52
N TRP A 195 6.09 -18.08 5.25
CA TRP A 195 5.71 -18.50 6.60
C TRP A 195 4.34 -19.17 6.60
N LEU A 196 4.21 -20.19 7.44
CA LEU A 196 2.96 -20.83 7.83
C LEU A 196 2.89 -20.81 9.36
N ASP A 197 1.82 -20.24 9.92
CA ASP A 197 1.61 -20.07 11.37
C ASP A 197 2.84 -19.48 12.09
N ASP A 198 3.36 -18.38 11.54
CA ASP A 198 4.56 -17.65 11.98
C ASP A 198 5.90 -18.43 11.90
N VAL A 199 5.92 -19.66 11.37
CA VAL A 199 7.12 -20.47 11.14
C VAL A 199 7.56 -20.37 9.68
N VAL A 200 8.85 -20.11 9.42
CA VAL A 200 9.41 -20.20 8.05
C VAL A 200 9.34 -21.65 7.56
N VAL A 201 8.66 -21.88 6.44
CA VAL A 201 8.49 -23.22 5.84
C VAL A 201 9.19 -23.37 4.49
N SER A 202 9.46 -22.26 3.78
CA SER A 202 10.25 -22.23 2.55
C SER A 202 10.99 -20.90 2.37
N THR A 203 12.17 -20.94 1.74
CA THR A 203 12.99 -19.77 1.38
C THR A 203 13.71 -20.03 0.06
N LEU A 204 13.57 -19.10 -0.88
CA LEU A 204 14.25 -19.05 -2.17
C LEU A 204 15.17 -17.83 -2.19
N ASN A 205 16.44 -18.02 -2.56
CA ASN A 205 17.39 -16.93 -2.82
C ASN A 205 17.72 -16.96 -4.31
N ALA A 206 17.10 -16.06 -5.08
CA ALA A 206 17.18 -15.99 -6.54
C ALA A 206 16.78 -14.59 -7.01
N ASP A 207 17.34 -14.13 -8.11
CA ASP A 207 16.96 -12.84 -8.70
C ASP A 207 15.70 -13.07 -9.55
N LEU A 208 14.51 -12.95 -8.97
CA LEU A 208 13.28 -13.24 -9.70
C LEU A 208 13.09 -12.35 -10.94
N VAL A 209 13.67 -11.15 -10.95
CA VAL A 209 13.58 -10.22 -12.09
C VAL A 209 14.33 -10.78 -13.28
N GLU A 210 15.59 -11.21 -13.10
CA GLU A 210 16.42 -11.77 -14.17
C GLU A 210 16.16 -13.27 -14.43
N ASP A 211 16.13 -14.10 -13.38
CA ASP A 211 16.04 -15.57 -13.46
C ASP A 211 14.68 -16.06 -13.97
N VAL A 212 13.61 -15.27 -13.77
CA VAL A 212 12.24 -15.65 -14.13
C VAL A 212 11.61 -14.61 -15.05
N PHE A 213 11.46 -13.36 -14.60
CA PHE A 213 10.69 -12.32 -15.31
C PHE A 213 11.45 -11.57 -16.41
N GLY A 214 12.60 -12.09 -16.87
CA GLY A 214 13.29 -11.68 -18.09
C GLY A 214 13.84 -10.25 -18.09
N GLY A 215 14.27 -9.75 -16.92
CA GLY A 215 14.85 -8.41 -16.73
C GLY A 215 13.83 -7.27 -16.67
N ASN A 216 12.54 -7.59 -16.58
CA ASN A 216 11.48 -6.61 -16.31
C ASN A 216 10.89 -6.91 -14.92
N PRO A 217 10.85 -5.97 -13.96
CA PRO A 217 10.26 -6.18 -12.64
C PRO A 217 8.76 -5.86 -12.56
N GLU A 218 8.20 -5.08 -13.49
CA GLU A 218 6.85 -4.48 -13.40
C GLU A 218 5.73 -5.43 -13.88
N ASP A 219 4.47 -5.05 -13.65
CA ASP A 219 3.28 -5.74 -14.19
C ASP A 219 3.18 -7.25 -13.88
N VAL A 220 3.74 -7.70 -12.76
CA VAL A 220 3.61 -9.10 -12.31
C VAL A 220 2.23 -9.28 -11.66
N ILE A 221 1.39 -10.13 -12.25
CA ILE A 221 0.06 -10.45 -11.71
C ILE A 221 0.23 -11.50 -10.61
N PHE A 222 -0.47 -11.32 -9.49
CA PHE A 222 -0.50 -12.32 -8.44
C PHE A 222 -1.92 -12.82 -8.16
N GLY A 223 -2.01 -14.01 -7.59
CA GLY A 223 -3.29 -14.65 -7.29
C GLY A 223 -3.12 -16.06 -6.75
N PHE A 224 -4.21 -16.81 -6.84
CA PHE A 224 -4.28 -18.18 -6.32
C PHE A 224 -4.88 -19.09 -7.37
N THR A 225 -4.39 -20.32 -7.45
CA THR A 225 -5.04 -21.39 -8.20
C THR A 225 -5.30 -22.58 -7.28
N SER A 226 -6.16 -23.49 -7.71
CA SER A 226 -6.59 -24.64 -6.93
C SER A 226 -7.14 -25.72 -7.85
N ALA A 227 -7.02 -26.98 -7.45
CA ALA A 227 -7.78 -28.09 -8.02
C ALA A 227 -7.91 -29.24 -7.00
N SER A 228 -8.93 -30.08 -7.18
CA SER A 228 -9.28 -31.18 -6.26
C SER A 228 -9.65 -32.51 -6.97
N ALA A 229 -9.85 -32.46 -8.29
CA ALA A 229 -10.36 -33.56 -9.11
C ALA A 229 -11.55 -34.30 -8.48
N SER A 230 -11.37 -35.53 -8.00
CA SER A 230 -12.45 -36.34 -7.40
C SER A 230 -12.52 -36.26 -5.86
N SER A 231 -11.81 -35.32 -5.24
CA SER A 231 -11.88 -35.05 -3.81
C SER A 231 -13.12 -34.24 -3.45
N ASN A 232 -13.64 -34.40 -2.23
CA ASN A 232 -14.72 -33.58 -1.68
C ASN A 232 -14.20 -32.54 -0.67
N THR A 233 -12.93 -32.15 -0.81
CA THR A 233 -12.23 -31.17 0.02
C THR A 233 -12.55 -29.77 -0.47
N SER A 234 -12.98 -28.88 0.43
CA SER A 234 -13.21 -27.47 0.04
C SER A 234 -11.95 -26.63 0.25
N HIS A 235 -11.57 -25.88 -0.76
CA HIS A 235 -10.33 -25.09 -0.79
C HIS A 235 -10.69 -23.62 -0.56
N GLN A 236 -10.28 -23.10 0.59
CA GLN A 236 -10.74 -21.79 1.07
C GLN A 236 -9.55 -20.89 1.37
N ILE A 237 -9.63 -19.63 0.92
CA ILE A 237 -8.70 -18.58 1.31
C ILE A 237 -9.45 -17.42 1.97
N CYS A 238 -8.71 -16.65 2.75
CA CYS A 238 -9.15 -15.46 3.42
C CYS A 238 -8.05 -14.41 3.25
N PHE A 239 -8.11 -13.66 2.15
CA PHE A 239 -7.11 -12.65 1.83
C PHE A 239 -7.15 -11.53 2.87
N VAL A 240 -6.00 -11.21 3.48
CA VAL A 240 -5.90 -10.21 4.55
C VAL A 240 -5.42 -8.88 3.96
N ASP A 241 -4.20 -8.85 3.44
CA ASP A 241 -3.58 -7.67 2.87
C ASP A 241 -2.49 -8.03 1.84
N HIS A 242 -2.09 -7.02 1.07
CA HIS A 242 -0.86 -7.00 0.30
C HIS A 242 -0.25 -5.61 0.47
N THR A 243 1.05 -5.56 0.74
CA THR A 243 1.80 -4.32 0.96
C THR A 243 3.08 -4.35 0.13
N ALA A 244 3.45 -3.20 -0.43
CA ALA A 244 4.68 -3.01 -1.19
C ALA A 244 5.47 -1.85 -0.58
N THR A 245 6.80 -1.98 -0.57
CA THR A 245 7.75 -1.05 0.05
C THR A 245 9.03 -1.03 -0.79
N PRO A 246 9.56 0.15 -1.18
CA PRO A 246 10.81 0.23 -1.93
C PRO A 246 11.96 -0.50 -1.24
N CYS A 247 12.92 -1.00 -2.02
CA CYS A 247 14.10 -1.65 -1.46
C CYS A 247 14.92 -0.65 -0.63
N LEU A 248 15.18 0.53 -1.20
CA LEU A 248 16.05 1.52 -0.57
C LEU A 248 15.24 2.62 0.10
N CYS A 249 15.73 3.04 1.27
CA CYS A 249 15.30 4.26 1.94
C CYS A 249 15.14 5.45 0.99
N ASP A 250 16.07 5.62 0.06
CA ASP A 250 16.11 6.80 -0.81
C ASP A 250 15.11 6.78 -1.97
N GLU A 251 14.47 5.64 -2.21
CA GLU A 251 13.35 5.49 -3.13
C GLU A 251 12.00 5.89 -2.50
N ILE A 252 11.91 5.94 -1.16
CA ILE A 252 10.72 6.44 -0.47
C ILE A 252 10.59 7.95 -0.75
N PRO A 253 9.49 8.42 -1.38
CA PRO A 253 9.28 9.84 -1.61
C PRO A 253 9.22 10.62 -0.29
N ASN A 254 9.93 11.75 -0.22
CA ASN A 254 9.90 12.60 0.97
C ASN A 254 8.44 13.01 1.29
N PRO A 255 7.96 12.81 2.52
CA PRO A 255 6.62 13.25 2.92
C PRO A 255 6.48 14.78 2.89
N THR A 256 5.25 15.24 2.69
CA THR A 256 4.88 16.64 2.90
C THR A 256 4.32 16.80 4.31
N MET A 257 4.81 17.79 5.06
CA MET A 257 4.39 18.01 6.44
C MET A 257 3.73 19.37 6.62
N ASN A 258 2.60 19.37 7.33
CA ASN A 258 1.83 20.54 7.69
C ASN A 258 1.78 20.67 9.22
N LEU A 259 2.74 21.42 9.78
CA LEU A 259 2.83 21.73 11.22
C LEU A 259 1.69 22.65 11.72
N PHE A 260 0.74 23.02 10.87
CA PHE A 260 -0.41 23.87 11.22
C PHE A 260 -1.73 23.26 10.73
N SER A 261 -1.83 21.92 10.71
CA SER A 261 -3.09 21.25 10.44
C SER A 261 -4.10 21.59 11.54
N PRO A 262 -5.37 21.89 11.20
CA PRO A 262 -6.36 22.35 12.16
C PRO A 262 -6.84 21.21 13.07
N VAL A 263 -6.09 20.93 14.14
CA VAL A 263 -6.53 20.03 15.19
C VAL A 263 -7.35 20.78 16.24
N ASN A 264 -8.47 20.20 16.64
CA ASN A 264 -9.43 20.83 17.54
C ASN A 264 -8.92 20.74 18.99
N CYS A 265 -8.21 21.78 19.47
CA CYS A 265 -7.49 21.81 20.74
C CYS A 265 -8.37 21.89 22.01
N GLY A 266 -9.47 21.15 22.08
CA GLY A 266 -10.30 21.00 23.28
C GLY A 266 -11.07 22.24 23.75
N GLY A 267 -11.00 23.36 23.03
CA GLY A 267 -11.84 24.55 23.27
C GLY A 267 -11.55 25.31 24.57
N LEU A 268 -10.32 25.24 25.10
CA LEU A 268 -9.92 25.98 26.31
C LEU A 268 -9.23 27.30 25.97
N ASP A 269 -9.95 28.41 26.15
CA ASP A 269 -9.46 29.78 25.98
C ASP A 269 -8.13 30.00 26.71
N GLY A 270 -7.10 30.45 25.97
CA GLY A 270 -5.78 30.80 26.50
C GLY A 270 -4.74 29.68 26.49
N THR A 271 -5.09 28.47 26.06
CA THR A 271 -4.13 27.36 25.91
C THR A 271 -3.52 27.37 24.51
N CYS A 272 -2.19 27.53 24.39
CA CYS A 272 -1.52 27.47 23.09
C CYS A 272 -1.24 26.02 22.70
N CYS A 273 -1.64 25.66 21.48
CA CYS A 273 -1.50 24.32 20.93
C CYS A 273 -1.00 24.38 19.49
N ILE A 274 -0.52 23.24 19.00
CA ILE A 274 -0.11 23.04 17.61
C ILE A 274 -0.51 21.63 17.14
N GLY A 275 -0.79 21.51 15.84
CA GLY A 275 -1.22 20.28 15.17
C GLY A 275 -0.36 19.96 13.94
N ALA A 276 0.30 18.80 13.92
CA ALA A 276 1.21 18.38 12.87
C ALA A 276 0.63 17.22 12.05
N GLU A 277 0.23 17.47 10.81
CA GLU A 277 -0.23 16.45 9.87
C GLU A 277 0.87 16.10 8.88
N VAL A 278 0.97 14.82 8.54
CA VAL A 278 1.91 14.29 7.55
C VAL A 278 1.09 13.70 6.41
N GLU A 279 1.25 14.27 5.22
CA GLU A 279 0.74 13.70 3.99
C GLU A 279 1.88 12.92 3.32
N THR A 280 1.73 11.59 3.23
CA THR A 280 2.69 10.71 2.55
C THR A 280 2.12 10.25 1.22
N ASN A 281 2.76 10.57 0.10
CA ASN A 281 2.44 9.97 -1.21
C ASN A 281 3.06 8.57 -1.39
N SER A 282 3.31 7.86 -0.28
CA SER A 282 3.93 6.54 -0.24
C SER A 282 2.92 5.48 0.22
N SER A 283 3.06 4.25 -0.27
CA SER A 283 2.37 3.07 0.25
C SER A 283 2.89 2.62 1.62
N VAL A 284 4.07 3.11 2.03
CA VAL A 284 4.74 2.71 3.27
C VAL A 284 4.15 3.48 4.45
N SER A 285 3.68 2.75 5.47
CA SER A 285 3.21 3.36 6.71
C SER A 285 4.38 3.97 7.49
N GLY A 286 4.31 5.28 7.76
CA GLY A 286 5.27 6.02 8.58
C GLY A 286 4.70 6.39 9.95
N SER A 287 5.57 6.53 10.94
CA SER A 287 5.26 7.12 12.25
C SER A 287 5.78 8.55 12.33
N LEU A 288 4.94 9.48 12.78
CA LEU A 288 5.34 10.85 13.08
C LEU A 288 6.06 10.91 14.43
N ILE A 289 7.16 11.66 14.48
CA ILE A 289 7.84 12.09 15.71
C ILE A 289 7.98 13.62 15.62
N VAL A 290 7.65 14.35 16.68
CA VAL A 290 7.80 15.81 16.72
C VAL A 290 8.58 16.22 17.97
N ASP A 291 9.59 17.07 17.78
CA ASP A 291 10.17 17.92 18.83
C ASP A 291 9.41 19.24 18.87
N TRP A 292 8.84 19.56 20.02
CA TRP A 292 8.01 20.75 20.20
C TRP A 292 8.80 21.99 20.65
N GLY A 293 10.13 21.90 20.79
CA GLY A 293 10.98 23.04 21.11
C GLY A 293 10.89 23.54 22.55
N ASP A 294 10.07 22.92 23.40
CA ASP A 294 9.99 23.17 24.85
C ASP A 294 10.72 22.11 25.70
N GLY A 295 11.42 21.17 25.04
CA GLY A 295 12.09 20.02 25.65
C GLY A 295 11.27 18.72 25.63
N HIS A 296 10.03 18.74 25.12
CA HIS A 296 9.25 17.52 24.90
C HIS A 296 9.31 17.07 23.43
N THR A 297 9.41 15.76 23.24
CA THR A 297 9.13 15.09 21.98
C THR A 297 7.89 14.18 22.13
N SER A 298 7.11 13.99 21.08
CA SER A 298 6.00 13.03 21.08
C SER A 298 5.78 12.37 19.72
N THR A 299 5.05 11.26 19.71
CA THR A 299 4.51 10.61 18.51
C THR A 299 3.05 11.00 18.24
N THR A 300 2.50 11.93 19.03
CA THR A 300 1.18 12.51 18.80
C THR A 300 1.28 13.62 17.77
N ASN A 301 0.24 13.80 16.96
CA ASN A 301 0.14 14.94 16.05
C ASN A 301 -0.20 16.27 16.76
N THR A 302 -0.15 16.33 18.10
CA THR A 302 -0.54 17.51 18.89
C THR A 302 0.29 17.69 20.14
N HIS A 303 0.45 18.97 20.53
CA HIS A 303 1.08 19.40 21.78
C HIS A 303 0.43 20.68 22.33
N THR A 304 0.67 20.93 23.62
CA THR A 304 0.11 22.06 24.38
C THR A 304 1.20 22.69 25.25
N TYR A 305 1.46 23.98 25.06
CA TYR A 305 2.51 24.70 25.78
C TYR A 305 2.03 25.18 27.16
N SER A 306 2.79 24.86 28.20
CA SER A 306 2.47 25.25 29.59
C SER A 306 2.85 26.70 29.94
N ASN A 307 3.73 27.32 29.15
CA ASN A 307 4.24 28.67 29.38
C ASN A 307 4.15 29.53 28.11
N SER A 308 4.03 30.84 28.28
CA SER A 308 4.26 31.81 27.20
C SER A 308 5.72 31.77 26.76
N GLY A 309 5.97 31.76 25.45
CA GLY A 309 7.31 31.61 24.88
C GLY A 309 7.27 31.50 23.35
N SER A 310 8.46 31.49 22.76
CA SER A 310 8.68 31.21 21.34
C SER A 310 9.34 29.84 21.24
N TYR A 311 8.74 28.90 20.51
CA TYR A 311 9.16 27.50 20.47
C TYR A 311 9.42 27.06 19.04
N GLY A 312 10.62 26.54 18.76
CA GLY A 312 10.99 25.98 17.47
C GLY A 312 10.58 24.52 17.36
N VAL A 313 9.55 24.24 16.57
CA VAL A 313 9.00 22.89 16.36
C VAL A 313 9.63 22.25 15.13
N THR A 314 10.11 21.02 15.29
CA THR A 314 10.70 20.20 14.21
C THR A 314 10.02 18.83 14.19
N ALA A 315 9.56 18.38 13.03
CA ALA A 315 8.99 17.04 12.87
C ALA A 315 9.87 16.12 12.02
N TYR A 316 9.67 14.83 12.21
CA TYR A 316 10.38 13.72 11.58
C TYR A 316 9.39 12.62 11.22
N VAL A 317 9.65 11.89 10.13
CA VAL A 317 8.85 10.72 9.76
C VAL A 317 9.74 9.48 9.72
N GLN A 318 9.41 8.52 10.57
CA GLN A 318 10.10 7.23 10.67
C GLN A 318 9.34 6.17 9.88
N TYR A 319 9.97 5.65 8.85
CA TYR A 319 9.49 4.50 8.07
C TYR A 319 10.21 3.23 8.53
N HIS A 320 9.56 2.08 8.36
CA HIS A 320 10.18 0.77 8.52
C HIS A 320 10.12 0.06 7.18
N LEU A 321 11.27 -0.43 6.71
CA LEU A 321 11.32 -1.26 5.51
C LEU A 321 10.83 -2.68 5.86
N LEU A 322 10.12 -3.33 4.93
CA LEU A 322 9.65 -4.72 5.14
C LEU A 322 10.83 -5.71 5.19
N SER A 323 11.84 -5.49 4.33
CA SER A 323 13.06 -6.30 4.22
C SER A 323 13.92 -6.26 5.48
N ASP A 324 14.05 -5.08 6.10
CA ASP A 324 14.76 -4.93 7.37
C ASP A 324 13.96 -4.03 8.34
N PRO A 325 13.05 -4.61 9.14
CA PRO A 325 12.29 -3.86 10.14
C PRO A 325 13.17 -3.36 11.30
N SER A 326 14.44 -3.80 11.39
CA SER A 326 15.40 -3.34 12.39
C SER A 326 16.22 -2.13 11.92
N ASN A 327 16.42 -1.95 10.62
CA ASN A 327 16.83 -0.67 10.03
C ASN A 327 15.62 0.27 9.90
N CYS A 328 15.36 1.02 10.97
CA CYS A 328 14.44 2.15 10.92
C CYS A 328 14.91 3.18 9.88
N CYS A 329 14.16 3.35 8.81
CA CYS A 329 14.41 4.33 7.78
C CYS A 329 13.84 5.70 8.19
N ILE A 330 14.65 6.53 8.84
CA ILE A 330 14.22 7.89 9.23
C ILE A 330 14.45 8.82 8.04
N LYS A 331 13.36 9.31 7.44
CA LYS A 331 13.42 10.42 6.49
C LYS A 331 13.27 11.72 7.26
N GLU A 332 14.38 12.44 7.39
CA GLU A 332 14.39 13.80 7.93
C GLU A 332 13.86 14.78 6.88
N VAL A 333 12.54 14.95 6.86
CA VAL A 333 11.93 16.12 6.22
C VAL A 333 11.88 17.21 7.27
N GLN A 334 12.77 18.19 7.18
CA GLN A 334 12.78 19.30 8.12
C GLN A 334 11.69 20.32 7.76
N ALA A 335 10.52 20.22 8.40
CA ALA A 335 9.63 21.38 8.54
C ALA A 335 9.96 22.06 9.87
N MET A 336 10.22 23.37 9.83
CA MET A 336 10.38 24.20 11.01
C MET A 336 9.19 25.14 11.15
N ALA A 337 8.62 25.20 12.34
CA ALA A 337 7.61 26.18 12.72
C ALA A 337 8.05 26.91 13.99
N ILE A 338 7.79 28.21 14.08
CA ILE A 338 7.90 28.94 15.35
C ILE A 338 6.49 29.09 15.92
N VAL A 339 6.28 28.59 17.14
CA VAL A 339 5.02 28.76 17.88
C VAL A 339 5.19 29.84 18.93
N GLU A 340 4.41 30.90 18.80
CA GLU A 340 4.35 31.99 19.76
C GLU A 340 3.17 31.80 20.74
N CYS A 341 3.50 31.38 21.95
CA CYS A 341 2.54 31.23 23.05
C CYS A 341 2.47 32.51 23.89
N GLY A 342 1.25 33.03 24.10
CA GLY A 342 0.96 33.98 25.18
C GLY A 342 1.52 35.41 25.06
N LYS A 343 2.15 35.79 23.94
CA LYS A 343 2.58 37.17 23.69
C LYS A 343 1.39 38.08 23.34
N GLY A 344 0.73 38.61 24.36
CA GLY A 344 -0.23 39.72 24.22
C GLY A 344 -1.67 39.35 24.59
N LYS A 345 -2.42 40.34 25.08
CA LYS A 345 -3.80 40.14 25.55
C LYS A 345 -4.76 39.92 24.38
N GLY A 346 -5.28 38.70 24.27
CA GLY A 346 -6.49 38.39 23.52
C GLY A 346 -6.30 38.33 22.00
N LYS A 347 -5.70 37.23 21.52
CA LYS A 347 -5.91 36.63 20.21
C LYS A 347 -5.47 35.16 20.30
N SER A 348 -6.31 34.23 19.82
CA SER A 348 -5.92 32.83 19.63
C SER A 348 -4.79 32.75 18.60
N SER A 349 -3.96 31.71 18.70
CA SER A 349 -2.75 31.55 17.89
C SER A 349 -3.06 31.18 16.43
N GLU A 350 -3.50 32.16 15.64
CA GLU A 350 -3.40 32.09 14.18
C GLU A 350 -2.09 32.74 13.69
N LYS A 351 -1.02 31.96 13.85
CA LYS A 351 0.08 31.78 12.89
C LYS A 351 1.17 32.83 12.77
N SER A 352 2.27 32.36 12.21
CA SER A 352 3.36 33.06 11.53
C SER A 352 3.86 32.13 10.42
N LEU A 353 4.38 32.69 9.33
CA LEU A 353 5.07 31.92 8.27
C LEU A 353 6.40 32.61 8.00
N ASN A 354 7.50 32.02 8.47
CA ASN A 354 8.84 32.51 8.16
C ASN A 354 9.27 32.02 6.76
N ALA A 355 9.57 32.95 5.85
CA ALA A 355 10.20 32.67 4.57
C ALA A 355 11.62 33.28 4.55
N LEU A 356 12.62 32.48 4.92
CA LEU A 356 14.03 32.92 4.97
C LEU A 356 14.67 32.92 3.57
N PRO A 357 15.64 33.84 3.33
CA PRO A 357 17.07 33.51 3.52
C PRO A 357 17.70 34.06 4.81
N GLU A 358 18.95 33.65 5.06
CA GLU A 358 19.66 33.51 6.35
C GLU A 358 19.55 34.59 7.46
N ASP A 359 19.21 35.86 7.15
CA ASP A 359 19.30 36.96 8.14
C ASP A 359 18.00 37.77 8.37
N LYS A 360 16.88 37.47 7.67
CA LYS A 360 15.67 38.34 7.71
C LYS A 360 14.39 37.57 8.03
N GLU A 361 13.74 37.92 9.14
CA GLU A 361 12.44 37.36 9.51
C GLU A 361 11.29 38.23 9.04
N VAL A 362 10.31 37.58 8.42
CA VAL A 362 9.05 38.16 7.96
C VAL A 362 7.93 37.17 8.31
N THR A 363 6.87 37.66 8.94
CA THR A 363 5.81 36.86 9.56
C THR A 363 4.44 37.38 9.12
N VAL A 364 3.59 36.49 8.59
CA VAL A 364 2.25 36.85 8.09
C VAL A 364 1.14 36.18 8.91
N TYR A 365 0.19 36.98 9.41
CA TYR A 365 -0.87 36.53 10.32
C TYR A 365 -2.15 37.39 10.29
N PRO A 366 -3.35 36.83 10.54
CA PRO A 366 -3.63 35.40 10.61
C PRO A 366 -3.60 34.74 9.22
N ASN A 367 -3.48 33.42 9.17
CA ASN A 367 -3.32 32.67 7.91
C ASN A 367 -4.06 31.31 7.97
N PRO A 368 -5.34 31.26 8.40
CA PRO A 368 -6.33 32.32 8.15
C PRO A 368 -6.45 32.55 6.64
N ILE A 369 -6.71 33.75 6.14
CA ILE A 369 -7.34 34.92 6.77
C ILE A 369 -8.81 34.94 6.34
N GLU A 370 -9.74 35.31 7.23
CA GLU A 370 -11.14 35.48 6.82
C GLU A 370 -11.28 36.61 5.78
N ALA A 371 -12.01 36.37 4.70
CA ALA A 371 -12.29 37.40 3.71
C ALA A 371 -12.98 38.62 4.37
N GLY A 372 -12.45 39.83 4.15
CA GLY A 372 -12.92 41.05 4.81
C GLY A 372 -12.15 41.44 6.08
N SER A 373 -11.24 40.58 6.56
CA SER A 373 -10.40 40.86 7.73
C SER A 373 -8.99 41.37 7.35
N THR A 374 -8.24 41.84 8.35
CA THR A 374 -6.90 42.40 8.17
C THR A 374 -5.82 41.32 8.31
N LEU A 375 -5.01 41.17 7.27
CA LEU A 375 -3.78 40.39 7.26
C LEU A 375 -2.62 41.31 7.68
N THR A 376 -1.83 40.91 8.67
CA THR A 376 -0.66 41.63 9.15
C THR A 376 0.61 40.94 8.65
N LEU A 377 1.55 41.74 8.16
CA LEU A 377 2.92 41.36 7.80
C LEU A 377 3.86 42.08 8.79
N ASP A 378 4.46 41.33 9.71
CA ASP A 378 5.46 41.81 10.67
C ASP A 378 6.87 41.44 10.19
N HIS A 379 7.86 42.30 10.39
CA HIS A 379 9.21 42.11 9.89
C HIS A 379 10.28 42.74 10.80
N THR A 380 11.42 42.05 10.94
CA THR A 380 12.45 42.43 11.93
C THR A 380 13.39 43.57 11.49
N GLU A 381 13.44 43.90 10.20
CA GLU A 381 14.23 45.02 9.65
C GLU A 381 13.38 45.96 8.78
N LYS A 382 13.66 47.28 8.82
CA LYS A 382 12.85 48.27 8.07
C LYS A 382 12.89 48.06 6.55
N LEU A 383 11.74 47.80 5.95
CA LEU A 383 11.54 47.60 4.51
C LEU A 383 11.31 48.93 3.78
N VAL A 384 12.29 49.84 3.91
CA VAL A 384 12.17 51.28 3.56
C VAL A 384 11.85 51.57 2.08
N GLU A 385 12.05 50.60 1.19
CA GLU A 385 11.91 50.81 -0.27
C GLU A 385 11.16 49.69 -1.02
N SER A 386 10.55 48.75 -0.31
CA SER A 386 9.84 47.59 -0.91
C SER A 386 8.34 47.82 -0.92
N THR A 387 7.68 47.67 -2.07
CA THR A 387 6.20 47.70 -2.13
C THR A 387 5.67 46.28 -2.28
N PHE A 388 4.64 45.93 -1.52
CA PHE A 388 4.06 44.59 -1.58
C PHE A 388 2.81 44.54 -2.47
N SER A 389 2.58 43.40 -3.11
CA SER A 389 1.33 43.11 -3.83
C SER A 389 0.86 41.67 -3.57
N VAL A 390 -0.45 41.49 -3.50
CA VAL A 390 -1.10 40.18 -3.37
C VAL A 390 -1.51 39.66 -4.75
N PHE A 391 -1.16 38.41 -5.02
CA PHE A 391 -1.45 37.69 -6.26
C PHE A 391 -2.30 36.45 -5.98
N ASP A 392 -3.16 36.08 -6.93
CA ASP A 392 -3.81 34.77 -6.94
C ASP A 392 -2.87 33.66 -7.46
N ILE A 393 -3.34 32.40 -7.43
CA ILE A 393 -2.59 31.24 -7.96
C ILE A 393 -2.25 31.33 -9.46
N ASN A 394 -2.95 32.18 -10.23
CA ASN A 394 -2.71 32.38 -11.65
C ASN A 394 -1.73 33.53 -11.93
N GLY A 395 -1.18 34.16 -10.87
CA GLY A 395 -0.27 35.29 -10.97
C GLY A 395 -0.93 36.61 -11.30
N LYS A 396 -2.27 36.73 -11.15
CA LYS A 396 -2.98 38.00 -11.31
C LYS A 396 -2.86 38.83 -10.03
N GLU A 397 -2.46 40.08 -10.15
CA GLU A 397 -2.45 41.03 -9.03
C GLU A 397 -3.89 41.36 -8.59
N ILE A 398 -4.13 41.33 -7.27
CA ILE A 398 -5.42 41.49 -6.62
C ILE A 398 -5.42 42.74 -5.72
N ILE A 399 -4.34 42.94 -4.95
CA ILE A 399 -4.20 44.04 -4.00
C ILE A 399 -2.80 44.63 -4.17
N ASN A 400 -2.72 45.95 -4.27
CA ASN A 400 -1.46 46.68 -4.13
C ASN A 400 -1.38 47.21 -2.68
N VAL A 401 -0.32 46.90 -1.96
CA VAL A 401 -0.16 47.20 -0.53
C VAL A 401 0.64 48.48 -0.35
N SER A 402 -0.02 49.50 0.17
CA SER A 402 0.61 50.74 0.62
C SER A 402 0.89 50.66 2.13
N HIS A 403 2.14 50.84 2.54
CA HIS A 403 2.57 50.83 3.93
C HIS A 403 3.45 52.04 4.26
N ASP A 404 3.63 52.32 5.56
CA ASP A 404 4.66 53.24 6.03
C ASP A 404 6.03 52.54 5.97
N PRO A 405 7.01 53.01 5.17
CA PRO A 405 8.31 52.36 5.05
C PRO A 405 9.16 52.42 6.34
N SER A 406 8.72 53.17 7.34
CA SER A 406 9.37 53.25 8.66
C SER A 406 8.78 52.28 9.70
N SER A 407 7.63 51.65 9.40
CA SER A 407 6.96 50.66 10.24
C SER A 407 7.61 49.28 10.13
N THR A 408 7.54 48.48 11.19
CA THR A 408 7.80 47.03 11.18
C THR A 408 6.54 46.19 10.94
N LEU A 409 5.37 46.83 11.03
CA LEU A 409 4.06 46.21 10.84
C LEU A 409 3.38 46.79 9.60
N ILE A 410 2.93 45.92 8.72
CA ILE A 410 2.25 46.24 7.48
C ILE A 410 0.85 45.59 7.51
N GLU A 411 -0.20 46.40 7.56
CA GLU A 411 -1.59 45.92 7.59
C GLU A 411 -2.21 45.93 6.18
N ILE A 412 -2.75 44.78 5.78
CA ILE A 412 -3.31 44.51 4.45
C ILE A 412 -4.79 44.16 4.64
N GLN A 413 -5.68 44.98 4.10
CA GLN A 413 -7.12 44.68 4.13
C GLN A 413 -7.47 43.67 3.03
N ILE A 414 -7.90 42.47 3.41
CA ILE A 414 -8.30 41.44 2.46
C ILE A 414 -9.75 41.68 2.02
N PRO A 415 -10.05 41.76 0.70
CA PRO A 415 -11.40 42.03 0.24
C PRO A 415 -12.41 40.97 0.70
N LEU A 416 -13.59 41.40 1.16
CA LEU A 416 -14.70 40.52 1.56
C LEU A 416 -15.22 39.64 0.40
N ASN A 417 -15.01 40.09 -0.85
CA ASN A 417 -15.39 39.37 -2.06
C ASN A 417 -14.29 38.47 -2.62
N LEU A 418 -13.19 38.26 -1.89
CA LEU A 418 -12.15 37.31 -2.29
C LEU A 418 -12.65 35.88 -2.07
N ASP A 419 -12.25 34.95 -2.95
CA ASP A 419 -12.66 33.55 -2.84
C ASP A 419 -11.77 32.76 -1.86
N GLU A 420 -12.32 31.66 -1.34
CA GLU A 420 -11.52 30.73 -0.54
C GLU A 420 -10.46 30.08 -1.44
N GLY A 421 -9.20 30.11 -1.01
CA GLY A 421 -8.09 29.70 -1.85
C GLY A 421 -6.72 30.13 -1.34
N ILE A 422 -5.71 29.95 -2.19
CA ILE A 422 -4.30 30.29 -1.90
C ILE A 422 -3.94 31.59 -2.63
N TYR A 423 -3.24 32.46 -1.91
CA TYR A 423 -2.76 33.75 -2.39
C TYR A 423 -1.28 33.92 -2.01
N PHE A 424 -0.59 34.80 -2.74
CA PHE A 424 0.84 35.04 -2.58
C PHE A 424 1.10 36.54 -2.40
N LEU A 425 1.72 36.91 -1.29
CA LEU A 425 2.27 38.24 -1.08
C LEU A 425 3.68 38.29 -1.65
N LYS A 426 3.97 39.24 -2.54
CA LYS A 426 5.29 39.42 -3.16
C LYS A 426 5.82 40.83 -2.94
N ASP A 427 7.13 40.94 -2.75
CA ASP A 427 7.88 42.20 -2.76
C ASP A 427 8.20 42.61 -4.20
N SER A 428 8.05 43.89 -4.54
CA SER A 428 8.39 44.44 -5.86
C SER A 428 9.90 44.44 -6.19
N LYS A 429 10.76 44.18 -5.20
CA LYS A 429 12.20 44.01 -5.37
C LYS A 429 12.67 42.56 -5.29
N ASP A 430 11.76 41.58 -5.20
CA ASP A 430 12.05 40.15 -5.05
C ASP A 430 13.07 39.82 -3.93
N GLN A 431 13.13 40.62 -2.84
CA GLN A 431 14.05 40.37 -1.72
C GLN A 431 13.63 39.18 -0.84
N PHE A 432 12.39 38.71 -1.00
CA PHE A 432 11.81 37.61 -0.25
C PHE A 432 11.13 36.62 -1.20
N ASN A 433 11.18 35.34 -0.85
CA ASN A 433 10.37 34.33 -1.51
C ASN A 433 8.87 34.68 -1.35
N PRO A 434 8.02 34.46 -2.37
CA PRO A 434 6.59 34.74 -2.28
C PRO A 434 5.92 34.11 -1.06
N ILE A 435 5.37 34.95 -0.18
CA ILE A 435 4.79 34.51 1.09
C ILE A 435 3.38 33.99 0.83
N LYS A 436 3.20 32.69 1.01
CA LYS A 436 1.93 32.00 0.80
C LYS A 436 0.98 32.23 1.97
N PHE A 437 -0.25 32.64 1.67
CA PHE A 437 -1.35 32.65 2.65
C PHE A 437 -2.63 32.07 2.04
N SER A 438 -3.51 31.54 2.89
CA SER A 438 -4.88 31.15 2.49
C SER A 438 -5.87 32.26 2.77
N VAL A 439 -7.03 32.23 2.11
CA VAL A 439 -8.21 32.98 2.49
C VAL A 439 -9.36 32.00 2.69
N ARG A 440 -10.22 32.24 3.69
CA ARG A 440 -11.42 31.44 4.00
C ARG A 440 -12.65 32.35 4.13
N LYS A 441 -13.85 31.74 4.10
CA LYS A 441 -15.16 32.41 4.23
C LYS A 441 -15.98 31.84 5.38
#